data_AF-A0A0W1QNI4-F1
#
_entry.id   AF-A0A0W1QNI4-F1
#
_cell.length_a   1.000
_cell.length_b   1.000
_cell.length_c   1.000
_cell.angle_alpha   90.00
_cell.angle_beta   90.00
_cell.angle_gamma   90.00
#
_symmetry.space_group_name_H-M   'P 1'
#
loop_
_entity.id
_entity.type
_entity.pdbx_description
1 polymer ?
#
loop_
_entity_poly.entity_id
_entity_poly.type
_entity_poly.pdbx_seq_one_letter_code
_entity_poly.pdbx_strand_id
1 'polypeptide(L)'
;MSDTPPDRLSVNPNSPHFARELLERGVGIKFKGVERRDVEEYCISEGWVRVALGKKMDRKGNPLTVKLSGPVEAWFQSGGDAAAATDADSSEG
;
A
#
# COMPACT_ATOMS: atom_id res chain seq x y z
N MET A 1 -1.70 17.91 13.34
CA MET A 1 -1.78 16.44 13.43
C MET A 1 -2.99 16.02 12.61
N SER A 2 -2.80 15.81 11.31
CA SER A 2 -3.86 15.25 10.48
C SER A 2 -3.73 13.75 10.54
N ASP A 3 -4.69 13.10 11.16
CA ASP A 3 -4.84 11.65 11.15
C ASP A 3 -5.54 11.17 9.86
N THR A 4 -5.31 11.89 8.75
CA THR A 4 -5.83 11.57 7.42
C THR A 4 -4.66 11.42 6.45
N PRO A 5 -4.56 10.29 5.74
CA PRO A 5 -3.53 10.10 4.73
C PRO A 5 -3.70 11.10 3.57
N PRO A 6 -2.61 11.42 2.85
CA PRO A 6 -2.65 12.36 1.75
C PRO A 6 -3.44 11.80 0.57
N ASP A 7 -3.91 12.68 -0.31
CA ASP A 7 -4.64 12.32 -1.54
C ASP A 7 -3.87 11.32 -2.43
N ARG A 8 -2.53 11.41 -2.45
CA ARG A 8 -1.65 10.53 -3.21
C ARG A 8 -0.44 10.14 -2.37
N LEU A 9 -0.18 8.84 -2.29
CA LEU A 9 0.97 8.25 -1.61
C LEU A 9 1.52 7.08 -2.42
N SER A 10 2.84 6.94 -2.42
CA SER A 10 3.57 5.84 -3.06
C SER A 10 4.48 5.16 -2.05
N VAL A 11 4.59 3.84 -2.14
CA VAL A 11 5.56 3.04 -1.37
C VAL A 11 6.93 3.00 -2.06
N ASN A 12 7.00 3.39 -3.33
CA ASN A 12 8.23 3.35 -4.11
C ASN A 12 9.09 4.59 -3.83
N PRO A 13 10.32 4.46 -3.29
CA PRO A 13 11.20 5.58 -2.97
C PRO A 13 11.62 6.44 -4.18
N ASN A 14 11.46 5.93 -5.40
CA ASN A 14 11.74 6.66 -6.62
C ASN A 14 10.56 7.53 -7.10
N SER A 15 9.39 7.43 -6.45
CA SER A 15 8.21 8.24 -6.78
C SER A 15 8.27 9.58 -6.03
N PRO A 16 7.86 10.70 -6.65
CA PRO A 16 7.79 12.00 -5.96
C PRO A 16 6.74 12.03 -4.83
N HIS A 17 5.88 11.02 -4.74
CA HIS A 17 4.86 10.87 -3.70
C HIS A 17 5.24 9.86 -2.62
N PHE A 18 6.54 9.51 -2.53
CA PHE A 18 7.05 8.69 -1.44
C PHE A 18 7.15 9.49 -0.14
N ALA A 19 6.55 8.97 0.93
CA ALA A 19 6.64 9.58 2.26
C ALA A 19 6.82 8.49 3.31
N ARG A 20 8.04 8.31 3.79
CA ARG A 20 8.41 7.25 4.72
C ARG A 20 7.64 7.34 6.03
N GLU A 21 7.49 8.55 6.57
CA GLU A 21 6.86 8.83 7.86
C GLU A 21 5.38 8.39 7.88
N LEU A 22 4.73 8.47 6.72
CA LEU A 22 3.35 8.02 6.55
C LEU A 22 3.26 6.50 6.41
N LEU A 23 4.23 5.89 5.73
CA LEU A 23 4.31 4.44 5.59
C LEU A 23 4.64 3.78 6.93
N GLU A 24 5.51 4.38 7.74
CA GLU A 24 5.85 3.93 9.10
C GLU A 24 4.64 3.96 10.04
N ARG A 25 3.71 4.91 9.85
CA ARG A 25 2.44 4.95 10.59
C ARG A 25 1.48 3.81 10.21
N GLY A 26 1.68 3.14 9.07
CA GLY A 26 0.77 2.16 8.51
C GLY A 26 -0.42 2.82 7.80
N VAL A 27 -0.60 2.49 6.52
CA VAL A 27 -1.70 2.99 5.68
C VAL A 27 -2.50 1.81 5.13
N GLY A 28 -3.80 1.81 5.40
CA GLY A 28 -4.75 0.88 4.80
C GLY A 28 -5.42 1.48 3.57
N ILE A 29 -5.62 0.66 2.53
CA ILE A 29 -6.31 1.05 1.29
C ILE A 29 -7.49 0.12 1.04
N LYS A 30 -8.62 0.69 0.64
CA LYS A 30 -9.81 -0.02 0.18
C LYS A 30 -10.16 0.46 -1.20
N PHE A 31 -10.18 -0.47 -2.15
CA PHE A 31 -10.44 -0.20 -3.55
C PHE A 31 -11.68 -0.97 -3.99
N LYS A 32 -12.68 -0.28 -4.55
CA LYS A 32 -13.96 -0.89 -4.97
C LYS A 32 -14.62 -1.74 -3.86
N GLY A 33 -14.56 -1.26 -2.62
CA GLY A 33 -15.12 -1.97 -1.48
C GLY A 33 -14.24 -3.08 -0.89
N VAL A 34 -13.09 -3.38 -1.49
CA VAL A 34 -12.19 -4.46 -1.07
C VAL A 34 -10.92 -3.88 -0.47
N GLU A 35 -10.57 -4.29 0.76
CA GLU A 35 -9.28 -3.95 1.36
C GLU A 35 -8.14 -4.58 0.55
N ARG A 36 -7.17 -3.75 0.18
CA ARG A 36 -6.01 -4.13 -0.62
C ARG A 36 -4.74 -3.81 0.17
N ARG A 37 -3.85 -4.79 0.22
CA ARG A 37 -2.52 -4.69 0.86
C ARG A 37 -1.37 -4.76 -0.15
N ASP A 38 -1.72 -5.07 -1.40
CA ASP A 38 -0.86 -5.12 -2.58
C ASP A 38 -0.78 -3.76 -3.30
N VAL A 39 -1.22 -2.67 -2.66
CA VAL A 39 -1.23 -1.32 -3.24
C VAL A 39 0.15 -0.70 -3.12
N GLU A 40 0.72 -0.36 -4.26
CA GLU A 40 2.02 0.30 -4.38
C GLU A 40 1.87 1.83 -4.40
N GLU A 41 0.81 2.32 -5.04
CA GLU A 41 0.52 3.76 -5.13
C GLU A 41 -0.98 3.96 -5.26
N TYR A 42 -1.52 5.05 -4.72
CA TYR A 42 -2.93 5.40 -4.92
C TYR A 42 -3.09 6.90 -5.15
N CYS A 43 -4.20 7.27 -5.79
CA CYS A 43 -4.65 8.65 -5.91
C CYS A 43 -6.17 8.70 -5.67
N ILE A 44 -6.60 9.33 -4.59
CA ILE A 44 -8.01 9.43 -4.21
C ILE A 44 -8.73 10.42 -5.13
N SER A 45 -8.12 11.58 -5.39
CA SER A 45 -8.72 12.65 -6.21
C SER A 45 -8.92 12.23 -7.67
N GLU A 46 -8.00 11.46 -8.23
CA GLU A 46 -8.16 10.86 -9.57
C GLU A 46 -8.88 9.51 -9.55
N GLY A 47 -9.10 8.90 -8.38
CA GLY A 47 -9.81 7.63 -8.24
C GLY A 47 -9.10 6.44 -8.89
N TRP A 48 -7.84 6.18 -8.52
CA TRP A 48 -7.13 4.98 -8.97
C TRP A 48 -6.12 4.45 -7.96
N VAL A 49 -5.79 3.16 -8.10
CA VAL A 49 -4.71 2.48 -7.37
C VAL A 49 -3.78 1.79 -8.35
N ARG A 50 -2.49 1.71 -8.02
CA ARG A 50 -1.51 0.83 -8.62
C ARG A 50 -1.27 -0.32 -7.66
N VAL A 51 -1.49 -1.53 -8.13
CA VAL A 51 -1.28 -2.74 -7.33
C VAL A 51 -0.16 -3.58 -7.94
N ALA A 52 0.65 -4.20 -7.10
CA ALA A 52 1.66 -5.16 -7.52
C ALA A 52 0.98 -6.45 -8.01
N LEU A 53 1.36 -6.91 -9.21
CA LEU A 53 0.84 -8.11 -9.83
C LEU A 53 1.56 -9.36 -9.29
N GLY A 54 1.31 -9.68 -8.02
CA GLY A 54 1.96 -10.78 -7.31
C GLY A 54 3.48 -10.57 -7.16
N LYS A 55 4.23 -11.67 -7.12
CA LYS A 55 5.71 -11.66 -6.94
C LYS A 55 6.50 -11.34 -8.22
N LYS A 56 5.84 -10.86 -9.29
CA LYS A 56 6.52 -10.59 -10.56
C LYS A 56 7.24 -9.25 -10.49
N MET A 57 8.53 -9.26 -10.84
CA MET A 57 9.33 -8.04 -11.00
C MET A 57 9.60 -7.76 -12.48
N ASP A 58 9.79 -6.49 -12.82
CA ASP A 58 10.26 -6.06 -14.12
C ASP A 58 11.77 -6.32 -14.28
N ARG A 59 12.32 -6.01 -15.47
CA ARG A 59 13.75 -6.16 -15.74
C ARG A 59 14.67 -5.28 -14.89
N LYS A 60 14.12 -4.30 -14.19
CA LYS A 60 14.81 -3.33 -13.33
C LYS A 60 14.66 -3.66 -11.84
N GLY A 61 14.02 -4.78 -11.50
CA GLY A 61 13.79 -5.19 -10.12
C GLY A 61 12.62 -4.49 -9.43
N ASN A 62 11.80 -3.74 -10.16
CA ASN A 62 10.58 -3.14 -9.59
C ASN A 62 9.42 -4.13 -9.69
N PRO A 63 8.51 -4.18 -8.71
CA PRO A 63 7.29 -4.96 -8.83
C PRO A 63 6.53 -4.55 -10.10
N LEU A 64 6.05 -5.55 -10.85
CA LEU A 64 5.19 -5.31 -11.99
C LEU A 64 3.84 -4.81 -11.47
N THR A 65 3.51 -3.55 -11.70
CA THR A 65 2.26 -2.96 -11.20
C THR A 65 1.22 -2.81 -12.29
N VAL A 66 -0.05 -2.87 -11.91
CA VAL A 66 -1.18 -2.52 -12.78
C VAL A 66 -1.99 -1.38 -12.17
N LYS A 67 -2.38 -0.42 -13.00
CA LYS A 67 -3.25 0.69 -12.61
C LYS A 67 -4.71 0.24 -12.75
N LEU A 68 -5.46 0.34 -11.66
CA LEU A 68 -6.88 0.07 -11.59
C LEU A 68 -7.61 1.37 -11.22
N SER A 69 -8.59 1.76 -12.04
CA SER A 69 -9.42 2.94 -11.77
C SER A 69 -10.72 2.54 -11.08
N GLY A 70 -11.16 3.35 -10.12
CA GLY A 70 -12.34 3.12 -9.29
C GLY A 70 -12.31 3.88 -7.96
N PRO A 71 -13.37 3.76 -7.14
CA PRO A 71 -13.41 4.37 -5.81
C PRO A 71 -12.27 3.86 -4.93
N VAL A 72 -11.54 4.81 -4.34
CA VAL A 72 -10.39 4.60 -3.46
C VAL A 72 -10.68 5.25 -2.11
N GLU A 73 -10.46 4.50 -1.05
CA GLU A 73 -10.52 4.99 0.33
C GLU A 73 -9.19 4.65 1.02
N ALA A 74 -8.59 5.63 1.70
CA ALA A 74 -7.35 5.46 2.44
C ALA A 74 -7.53 5.90 3.90
N TRP A 75 -6.94 5.17 4.85
CA TRP A 75 -6.95 5.53 6.27
C TRP A 75 -5.61 5.17 6.92
N PHE A 76 -5.25 5.88 7.99
CA PHE A 76 -4.12 5.47 8.83
C PHE A 76 -4.54 4.34 9.76
N GLN A 77 -3.66 3.35 9.90
CA GLN A 77 -3.80 2.25 10.83
C GLN A 77 -3.32 2.67 12.23
N SER A 78 -3.82 3.79 12.76
CA SER A 78 -3.51 4.20 14.13
C SER A 78 -4.51 3.54 15.09
N GLY A 79 -4.13 2.41 15.70
CA GLY A 79 -4.83 1.90 16.90
C GLY A 79 -5.44 0.50 16.87
N GLY A 80 -5.06 -0.39 15.95
CA GLY A 80 -5.47 -1.79 16.07
C GLY A 80 -4.99 -2.64 14.90
N ASP A 81 -4.20 -3.67 15.21
CA ASP A 81 -3.90 -4.79 14.31
C ASP A 81 -2.79 -4.60 13.26
N ALA A 82 -1.64 -4.05 13.67
CA ALA A 82 -0.37 -4.29 12.98
C ALA A 82 0.33 -5.59 13.45
N ALA A 83 -0.41 -6.54 14.02
CA ALA A 83 0.12 -7.77 14.62
C ALA A 83 -0.68 -9.02 14.19
N ALA A 84 -0.75 -9.29 12.89
CA ALA A 84 -1.12 -10.61 12.39
C ALA A 84 -0.40 -10.96 11.08
N ALA A 85 0.88 -10.62 10.99
CA ALA A 85 1.82 -11.42 10.23
C ALA A 85 2.51 -12.35 11.23
N THR A 86 1.79 -13.39 11.68
CA THR A 86 2.45 -14.58 12.21
C THR A 86 3.18 -15.24 11.05
N ASP A 87 4.43 -14.83 10.86
CA ASP A 87 5.50 -15.77 10.53
C ASP A 87 5.60 -16.77 11.71
N ALA A 88 4.75 -17.80 11.68
CA ALA A 88 5.06 -19.11 12.23
C ALA A 88 5.24 -19.98 10.97
N ASP A 89 6.43 -20.46 10.62
CA ASP A 89 7.32 -21.24 11.45
C ASP A 89 8.69 -21.34 10.74
N SER A 90 9.78 -21.19 11.48
CA SER A 90 11.14 -21.54 11.05
C SER A 90 11.84 -22.28 12.19
N SER A 91 12.35 -23.48 11.87
CA SER A 91 13.15 -24.43 12.68
C SER A 91 12.33 -25.22 13.72
N GLU A 92 12.47 -26.55 13.87
CA GLU A 92 13.71 -27.35 13.92
C GLU A 92 13.36 -28.86 13.89
N GLY A 93 14.23 -29.72 13.35
CA GLY A 93 14.12 -31.20 13.45
C GLY A 93 14.69 -32.00 12.28
#